data_AF-A0A418V7I3-F1
#
_entry.id   AF-A0A418V7I3-F1
#
_cell.length_a   1.000
_cell.length_b   1.000
_cell.length_c   1.000
_cell.angle_alpha   90.00
_cell.angle_beta   90.00
_cell.angle_gamma   90.00
#
_symmetry.space_group_name_H-M   'P 1'
#
loop_
_entity.id
_entity.type
_entity.pdbx_description
1 polymer ?
#
loop_
_entity_poly.entity_id
_entity_poly.type
_entity_poly.pdbx_seq_one_letter_code
_entity_poly.pdbx_strand_id
1 'polypeptide(L)'
;MNRNFTPELSSVYRDEGRQISVALRPGNYTFLVMARDARTGRTLWKFHGQGTASVDARLAGQGAVMVTVITTGAITRSQALLLDARTGSVRRKGLFTLEGVRDGKALFMQYDEAPPSAAFLADPNVLLGEVMQVRTGRTLTRNLPIPTRPGCGPLKTLKVGSNMQAFRMNDRQQLVATRQDRCGTFQATFDWWKVPLPAPKIESSAS
;
A
#
# COMPACT_ATOMS: atom_id res chain seq x y z
N MET A 1 -15.29 33.03 -3.50
CA MET A 1 -14.37 33.15 -4.66
C MET A 1 -14.15 31.77 -5.27
N ASN A 2 -14.79 31.48 -6.40
CA ASN A 2 -14.48 30.32 -7.24
C ASN A 2 -13.19 30.63 -8.02
N ARG A 3 -12.08 29.95 -7.71
CA ARG A 3 -10.87 30.00 -8.53
C ARG A 3 -10.66 28.63 -9.17
N ASN A 4 -10.70 28.62 -10.49
CA ASN A 4 -10.67 27.44 -11.34
C ASN A 4 -9.45 26.56 -11.03
N PHE A 5 -9.71 25.33 -10.60
CA PHE A 5 -8.77 24.25 -10.82
C PHE A 5 -8.70 24.05 -12.33
N THR A 6 -7.52 24.23 -12.93
CA THR A 6 -7.24 23.69 -14.26
C THR A 6 -6.66 22.31 -14.01
N PRO A 7 -7.46 21.22 -14.09
CA PRO A 7 -6.93 19.90 -13.84
C PRO A 7 -6.02 19.53 -15.01
N GLU A 8 -4.71 19.47 -14.77
CA GLU A 8 -3.93 18.43 -15.45
C GLU A 8 -4.51 17.11 -14.92
N LEU A 9 -5.43 16.53 -15.70
CA LEU A 9 -6.03 15.23 -15.41
C LEU A 9 -4.92 14.20 -15.53
N SER A 10 -4.24 13.93 -14.42
CA SER A 10 -3.10 13.02 -14.41
C SER A 10 -3.53 11.57 -14.65
N SER A 11 -4.79 11.22 -14.35
CA SER A 11 -5.41 9.93 -14.69
C SER A 11 -6.93 9.91 -14.42
N VAL A 12 -7.64 9.05 -15.14
CA VAL A 12 -9.09 8.80 -15.00
C VAL A 12 -9.33 7.32 -14.71
N TYR A 13 -10.06 7.03 -13.64
CA TYR A 13 -10.34 5.67 -13.16
C TYR A 13 -11.84 5.40 -13.08
N ARG A 14 -12.25 4.12 -13.16
CA ARG A 14 -13.67 3.74 -13.11
C ARG A 14 -13.98 2.79 -11.96
N ASP A 15 -15.08 3.05 -11.25
CA ASP A 15 -15.60 2.21 -10.15
C ASP A 15 -17.12 2.25 -10.15
N GLU A 16 -17.79 1.13 -10.43
CA GLU A 16 -19.26 1.02 -10.38
C GLU A 16 -20.03 2.20 -11.05
N GLY A 17 -19.61 2.60 -12.26
CA GLY A 17 -20.22 3.74 -12.98
C GLY A 17 -19.76 5.13 -12.53
N ARG A 18 -18.76 5.22 -11.67
CA ARG A 18 -18.08 6.46 -11.27
C ARG A 18 -16.81 6.65 -12.08
N GLN A 19 -16.49 7.91 -12.40
CA GLN A 19 -15.23 8.35 -12.95
C GLN A 19 -14.46 9.08 -11.84
N ILE A 20 -13.31 8.56 -11.42
CA ILE A 20 -12.46 9.14 -10.38
C ILE A 20 -11.24 9.76 -11.04
N SER A 21 -10.96 11.02 -10.70
CA SER A 21 -9.85 11.78 -11.25
C SER A 21 -9.10 12.53 -10.16
N VAL A 22 -7.81 12.76 -10.39
CA VAL A 22 -7.01 13.66 -9.55
C VAL A 22 -6.57 14.87 -10.35
N ALA A 23 -6.67 16.02 -9.70
CA ALA A 23 -6.18 17.29 -10.18
C ALA A 23 -5.20 17.85 -9.17
N LEU A 24 -4.04 18.26 -9.65
CA LEU A 24 -3.06 19.00 -8.87
C LEU A 24 -3.23 20.48 -9.18
N ARG A 25 -3.07 21.32 -8.15
CA ARG A 25 -2.99 22.76 -8.34
C ARG A 25 -1.52 23.19 -8.29
N PRO A 26 -0.95 23.67 -9.40
CA PRO A 26 0.40 24.21 -9.42
C PRO A 26 0.57 25.36 -8.42
N GLY A 27 1.76 25.48 -7.83
CA GLY A 27 2.16 26.61 -6.97
C GLY A 27 1.85 26.48 -5.48
N ASN A 28 0.77 25.80 -5.09
CA ASN A 28 0.36 25.71 -3.68
C ASN A 28 0.38 24.29 -3.10
N TYR A 29 0.87 23.30 -3.85
CA TYR A 29 0.87 21.88 -3.47
C TYR A 29 -0.47 21.46 -2.86
N THR A 30 -1.56 21.70 -3.59
CA THR A 30 -2.89 21.23 -3.19
C THR A 30 -3.40 20.27 -4.24
N PHE A 31 -4.11 19.24 -3.80
CA PHE A 31 -4.71 18.26 -4.70
C PHE A 31 -6.21 18.14 -4.45
N LEU A 32 -6.92 17.77 -5.50
CA LEU A 32 -8.32 17.43 -5.50
C LEU A 32 -8.47 16.02 -6.06
N VAL A 33 -9.05 15.12 -5.28
CA VAL A 33 -9.61 13.86 -5.78
C VAL A 33 -11.11 14.06 -5.95
N MET A 34 -11.65 13.68 -7.09
CA MET A 34 -13.06 13.90 -7.40
C MET A 34 -13.65 12.67 -8.06
N ALA A 35 -14.85 12.27 -7.63
CA ALA A 35 -15.67 11.34 -8.37
C ALA A 35 -16.80 12.06 -9.09
N ARG A 36 -17.03 11.66 -10.33
CA ARG A 36 -18.17 12.05 -11.15
C ARG A 36 -18.96 10.81 -11.55
N ASP A 37 -20.26 10.98 -11.75
CA ASP A 37 -21.08 9.99 -12.42
C ASP A 37 -20.59 9.86 -13.87
N ALA A 38 -20.22 8.66 -14.31
CA ALA A 38 -19.57 8.45 -15.61
C ALA A 38 -20.52 8.69 -16.80
N ARG A 39 -21.84 8.68 -16.59
CA ARG A 39 -22.84 8.89 -17.63
C ARG A 39 -23.21 10.36 -17.77
N THR A 40 -23.42 11.04 -16.65
CA THR A 40 -23.95 12.42 -16.60
C THR A 40 -22.86 13.47 -16.36
N GLY A 41 -21.66 13.06 -15.95
CA GLY A 41 -20.58 13.97 -15.55
C GLY A 41 -20.83 14.68 -14.22
N ARG A 42 -21.97 14.43 -13.56
CA ARG A 42 -22.34 15.08 -12.29
C ARG A 42 -21.31 14.74 -11.22
N THR A 43 -20.82 15.75 -10.51
CA THR A 43 -19.92 15.51 -9.38
C THR A 43 -20.66 14.80 -8.25
N LEU A 44 -20.13 13.68 -7.79
CA LEU A 44 -20.66 12.89 -6.68
C LEU A 44 -20.02 13.31 -5.36
N TRP A 45 -18.69 13.43 -5.35
CA TRP A 45 -17.94 13.89 -4.17
C TRP A 45 -16.61 14.51 -4.58
N LYS A 46 -16.02 15.26 -3.64
CA LYS A 46 -14.70 15.89 -3.76
C LYS A 46 -13.94 15.69 -2.45
N PHE A 47 -12.65 15.37 -2.56
CA PHE A 47 -11.71 15.30 -1.45
C PHE A 47 -10.54 16.23 -1.74
N HIS A 48 -10.23 17.13 -0.80
CA HIS A 48 -9.14 18.09 -0.94
C HIS A 48 -8.03 17.76 0.05
N GLY A 49 -6.78 17.98 -0.37
CA GLY A 49 -5.63 17.83 0.51
C GLY A 49 -4.47 18.73 0.11
N GLN A 50 -3.43 18.69 0.93
CA GLN A 50 -2.16 19.37 0.72
C GLN A 50 -1.05 18.35 0.45
N GLY A 51 -0.09 18.73 -0.37
CA GLY A 51 0.96 17.90 -0.96
C GLY A 51 0.77 17.68 -2.45
N THR A 52 1.79 17.07 -3.07
CA THR A 52 1.70 16.45 -4.39
C THR A 52 1.05 15.09 -4.22
N ALA A 53 -0.02 14.80 -4.96
CA ALA A 53 -0.72 13.53 -4.88
C ALA A 53 -0.62 12.74 -6.18
N SER A 54 -0.44 11.43 -6.06
CA SER A 54 -0.68 10.46 -7.11
C SER A 54 -1.75 9.48 -6.66
N VAL A 55 -2.47 8.89 -7.61
CA VAL A 55 -3.49 7.88 -7.31
C VAL A 55 -3.10 6.56 -7.90
N ASP A 56 -3.22 5.53 -7.08
CA ASP A 56 -3.13 4.14 -7.47
C ASP A 56 -4.54 3.57 -7.61
N ALA A 57 -4.84 3.15 -8.83
CA ALA A 57 -6.15 2.67 -9.20
C ALA A 57 -6.30 1.15 -9.18
N ARG A 58 -5.32 0.40 -8.68
CA ARG A 58 -5.46 -1.05 -8.52
C ARG A 58 -6.65 -1.44 -7.62
N LEU A 59 -7.15 -0.52 -6.80
CA LEU A 59 -8.35 -0.68 -5.97
C LEU A 59 -9.63 -0.15 -6.62
N ALA A 60 -9.55 0.56 -7.75
CA ALA A 60 -10.73 1.04 -8.47
C ALA A 60 -11.53 -0.17 -8.99
N GLY A 61 -12.86 -0.11 -8.85
CA GLY A 61 -13.75 -1.25 -9.10
C GLY A 61 -13.91 -2.18 -7.89
N GLN A 62 -13.12 -2.01 -6.83
CA GLN A 62 -13.23 -2.75 -5.57
C GLN A 62 -13.85 -1.89 -4.44
N GLY A 63 -14.31 -0.67 -4.75
CA GLY A 63 -14.91 0.25 -3.80
C GLY A 63 -13.94 1.11 -3.00
N ALA A 64 -12.66 1.19 -3.40
CA ALA A 64 -11.67 2.05 -2.77
C ALA A 64 -10.69 2.67 -3.77
N VAL A 65 -10.01 3.73 -3.35
CA VAL A 65 -8.94 4.38 -4.12
C VAL A 65 -7.78 4.69 -3.19
N MET A 66 -6.56 4.37 -3.61
CA MET A 66 -5.38 4.76 -2.85
C MET A 66 -4.79 6.05 -3.41
N VAL A 67 -4.50 6.99 -2.53
CA VAL A 67 -3.86 8.26 -2.86
C VAL A 67 -2.53 8.32 -2.11
N THR A 68 -1.42 8.37 -2.84
CA THR A 68 -0.11 8.65 -2.24
C THR A 68 0.08 10.15 -2.26
N VAL A 69 0.41 10.73 -1.11
CA VAL A 69 0.61 12.17 -0.92
C VAL A 69 2.02 12.41 -0.43
N ILE A 70 2.76 13.23 -1.17
CA ILE A 70 4.10 13.69 -0.83
C ILE A 70 4.01 15.15 -0.43
N THR A 71 4.37 15.44 0.81
CA THR A 71 4.47 16.81 1.32
C THR A 71 5.93 17.19 1.42
N THR A 72 6.33 18.21 0.65
CA THR A 72 7.69 18.74 0.64
C THR A 72 7.80 19.95 1.56
N GLY A 73 8.86 20.01 2.37
CA GLY A 73 9.19 21.08 3.31
C GLY A 73 10.62 20.90 3.81
N ALA A 74 10.95 21.28 5.05
CA ALA A 74 12.26 20.95 5.66
C ALA A 74 12.54 19.44 5.71
N ILE A 75 11.49 18.61 5.70
CA ILE A 75 11.54 17.15 5.61
C ILE A 75 10.48 16.72 4.59
N THR A 76 10.87 15.88 3.63
CA THR A 76 9.93 15.22 2.72
C THR A 76 9.19 14.12 3.47
N ARG A 77 7.86 14.20 3.51
CA ARG A 77 7.00 13.17 4.11
C ARG A 77 6.12 12.55 3.03
N SER A 78 6.13 11.23 2.96
CA SER A 78 5.15 10.47 2.18
C SER A 78 4.04 9.99 3.11
N GLN A 79 2.80 9.91 2.63
CA GLN A 79 1.70 9.26 3.32
C GLN A 79 0.75 8.66 2.28
N ALA A 80 0.17 7.51 2.59
CA ALA A 80 -0.90 6.92 1.80
C ALA A 80 -2.25 7.18 2.48
N LEU A 81 -3.26 7.49 1.67
CA LEU A 81 -4.67 7.59 2.03
C LEU A 81 -5.43 6.51 1.30
N LEU A 82 -6.26 5.75 2.02
CA LEU A 82 -7.25 4.87 1.42
C LEU A 82 -8.60 5.57 1.50
N LEU A 83 -9.15 5.95 0.35
CA LEU A 83 -10.46 6.59 0.25
C LEU A 83 -11.52 5.55 -0.10
N ASP A 84 -12.71 5.71 0.46
CA ASP A 84 -13.93 5.05 -0.01
C ASP A 84 -14.30 5.59 -1.39
N ALA A 85 -14.45 4.73 -2.40
CA ALA A 85 -14.74 5.18 -3.77
C ALA A 85 -16.16 5.76 -3.93
N ARG A 86 -17.09 5.41 -3.04
CA ARG A 86 -18.49 5.83 -3.11
C ARG A 86 -18.71 7.19 -2.46
N THR A 87 -18.02 7.47 -1.37
CA THR A 87 -18.22 8.69 -0.55
C THR A 87 -17.04 9.65 -0.58
N GLY A 88 -15.84 9.19 -0.97
CA GLY A 88 -14.60 9.94 -0.85
C GLY A 88 -14.07 10.06 0.58
N SER A 89 -14.68 9.37 1.55
CA SER A 89 -14.24 9.42 2.96
C SER A 89 -12.93 8.66 3.16
N VAL A 90 -12.09 9.17 4.06
CA VAL A 90 -10.82 8.50 4.42
C VAL A 90 -11.14 7.28 5.28
N ARG A 91 -10.82 6.09 4.76
CA ARG A 91 -10.88 4.83 5.51
C ARG A 91 -9.59 4.56 6.28
N ARG A 92 -8.46 5.01 5.74
CA ARG A 92 -7.13 4.83 6.35
C ARG A 92 -6.17 5.94 5.93
N LYS A 93 -5.25 6.27 6.84
CA LYS A 93 -4.08 7.13 6.60
C LYS A 93 -2.86 6.49 7.25
N GLY A 94 -1.67 6.60 6.63
CA GLY A 94 -0.42 6.15 7.23
C GLY A 94 0.72 5.96 6.23
N LEU A 95 1.84 5.42 6.69
CA LEU A 95 3.00 5.06 5.87
C LEU A 95 2.92 3.61 5.42
N PHE A 96 2.22 3.39 4.30
CA PHE A 96 2.11 2.07 3.71
C PHE A 96 2.07 2.16 2.19
N THR A 97 2.46 1.09 1.52
CA THR A 97 2.25 0.88 0.08
C THR A 97 1.18 -0.18 -0.15
N LEU A 98 0.55 -0.12 -1.31
CA LEU A 98 -0.26 -1.21 -1.85
C LEU A 98 0.65 -2.11 -2.68
N GLU A 99 0.79 -3.37 -2.30
CA GLU A 99 1.65 -4.31 -3.03
C GLU A 99 0.87 -5.23 -3.96
N GLY A 100 -0.36 -5.61 -3.57
CA GLY A 100 -1.18 -6.53 -4.35
C GLY A 100 -2.67 -6.34 -4.13
N VAL A 101 -3.46 -6.63 -5.17
CA VAL A 101 -4.93 -6.68 -5.12
C VAL A 101 -5.38 -7.97 -5.77
N ARG A 102 -6.13 -8.79 -5.02
CA ARG A 102 -6.59 -10.11 -5.47
C ARG A 102 -7.81 -10.57 -4.67
N ASP A 103 -8.80 -11.13 -5.35
CA ASP A 103 -10.02 -11.69 -4.75
C ASP A 103 -10.71 -10.75 -3.74
N GLY A 104 -10.82 -9.47 -4.11
CA GLY A 104 -11.42 -8.41 -3.29
C GLY A 104 -10.60 -8.01 -2.06
N LYS A 105 -9.34 -8.45 -1.97
CA LYS A 105 -8.41 -8.15 -0.87
C LYS A 105 -7.24 -7.32 -1.37
N ALA A 106 -6.70 -6.49 -0.48
CA ALA A 106 -5.51 -5.69 -0.70
C ALA A 106 -4.43 -6.08 0.30
N LEU A 107 -3.20 -6.21 -0.18
CA LEU A 107 -2.00 -6.33 0.64
C LEU A 107 -1.36 -4.95 0.78
N PHE A 108 -1.28 -4.47 2.01
CA PHE A 108 -0.58 -3.24 2.36
C PHE A 108 0.71 -3.56 3.12
N MET A 109 1.83 -2.96 2.74
CA MET A 109 3.10 -3.11 3.45
C MET A 109 3.45 -1.84 4.20
N GLN A 110 3.83 -1.97 5.47
CA GLN A 110 4.12 -0.83 6.33
C GLN A 110 5.58 -0.42 6.23
N TYR A 111 5.82 0.89 6.30
CA TYR A 111 7.14 1.47 6.49
C TYR A 111 7.28 1.95 7.93
N ASP A 112 8.51 1.96 8.43
CA ASP A 112 8.81 2.52 9.74
C ASP A 112 8.87 4.05 9.62
N GLU A 113 8.37 4.74 10.65
CA GLU A 113 8.41 6.20 10.76
C GLU A 113 9.80 6.73 11.11
N ALA A 114 10.75 5.83 11.36
CA ALA A 114 12.10 6.17 11.78
C ALA A 114 12.83 7.04 10.72
N PRO A 115 13.78 7.91 11.13
CA PRO A 115 14.54 8.73 10.19
C PRO A 115 15.25 7.85 9.14
N PRO A 116 15.57 8.34 7.93
CA PRO A 116 16.24 7.56 6.89
C PRO A 116 17.59 6.94 7.30
N SER A 117 18.12 7.27 8.48
CA SER A 117 19.32 6.70 9.08
C SER A 117 19.05 5.54 10.06
N ALA A 118 17.80 5.34 10.48
CA ALA A 118 17.42 4.26 11.37
C ALA A 118 17.25 2.95 10.61
N ALA A 119 17.70 1.85 11.22
CA ALA A 119 17.37 0.53 10.71
C ALA A 119 15.88 0.25 10.95
N PHE A 120 15.22 -0.44 10.03
CA PHE A 120 13.88 -1.00 10.29
C PHE A 120 14.03 -2.07 11.37
N LEU A 121 13.73 -1.71 12.64
CA LEU A 121 13.93 -2.58 13.80
C LEU A 121 12.69 -3.43 14.09
N ALA A 122 12.22 -4.20 13.12
CA ALA A 122 11.14 -5.16 13.35
C ALA A 122 11.66 -6.57 13.61
N ASP A 123 10.86 -7.31 14.37
CA ASP A 123 11.03 -8.75 14.62
C ASP A 123 11.25 -9.50 13.29
N PRO A 124 12.39 -10.17 13.09
CA PRO A 124 12.68 -10.90 11.86
C PRO A 124 11.68 -12.04 11.58
N ASN A 125 10.92 -12.47 12.58
CA ASN A 125 9.88 -13.50 12.49
C ASN A 125 8.54 -12.96 11.98
N VAL A 126 8.40 -11.65 11.74
CA VAL A 126 7.15 -11.08 11.22
C VAL A 126 7.43 -10.07 10.12
N LEU A 127 6.78 -10.26 8.97
CA LEU A 127 6.69 -9.20 7.97
C LEU A 127 5.49 -8.29 8.32
N LEU A 128 5.76 -7.00 8.51
CA LEU A 128 4.78 -6.00 8.94
C LEU A 128 3.98 -5.54 7.73
N GLY A 129 2.77 -6.06 7.63
CA GLY A 129 1.85 -5.77 6.55
C GLY A 129 0.43 -6.08 6.97
N GLU A 130 -0.52 -5.72 6.14
CA GLU A 130 -1.93 -5.94 6.40
C GLU A 130 -2.62 -6.48 5.15
N VAL A 131 -3.41 -7.53 5.34
CA VAL A 131 -4.38 -7.95 4.33
C VAL A 131 -5.73 -7.40 4.73
N MET A 132 -6.36 -6.63 3.85
CA MET A 132 -7.66 -5.99 4.09
C MET A 132 -8.67 -6.44 3.06
N GLN A 133 -9.92 -6.67 3.48
CA GLN A 133 -11.04 -6.83 2.58
C GLN A 133 -11.48 -5.46 2.04
N VAL A 134 -11.21 -5.19 0.76
CA VAL A 134 -11.31 -3.84 0.17
C VAL A 134 -12.72 -3.28 0.29
N ARG A 135 -13.75 -4.05 -0.08
CA ARG A 135 -15.14 -3.56 -0.06
C ARG A 135 -15.58 -3.06 1.31
N THR A 136 -15.25 -3.81 2.36
CA THR A 136 -15.67 -3.52 3.75
C THR A 136 -14.69 -2.65 4.52
N GLY A 137 -13.44 -2.51 4.06
CA GLY A 137 -12.36 -1.91 4.83
C GLY A 137 -11.90 -2.74 6.04
N ARG A 138 -12.43 -3.96 6.23
CA ARG A 138 -12.08 -4.82 7.36
C ARG A 138 -10.67 -5.38 7.20
N THR A 139 -9.80 -5.13 8.18
CA THR A 139 -8.52 -5.83 8.32
C THR A 139 -8.77 -7.33 8.54
N LEU A 140 -8.16 -8.18 7.72
CA LEU A 140 -8.25 -9.64 7.81
C LEU A 140 -7.07 -10.24 8.59
N THR A 141 -5.86 -9.67 8.44
CA THR A 141 -4.68 -9.98 9.25
C THR A 141 -3.68 -8.82 9.20
N ARG A 142 -2.91 -8.64 10.27
CA ARG A 142 -1.82 -7.64 10.40
C ARG A 142 -0.43 -8.26 10.51
N ASN A 143 -0.38 -9.59 10.54
CA ASN A 143 0.84 -10.35 10.78
C ASN A 143 1.03 -11.34 9.65
N LEU A 144 2.20 -11.29 9.02
CA LEU A 144 2.67 -12.26 8.03
C LEU A 144 3.83 -13.02 8.69
N PRO A 145 3.53 -14.09 9.46
CA PRO A 145 4.53 -14.76 10.28
C PRO A 145 5.53 -15.52 9.40
N ILE A 146 6.81 -15.39 9.72
CA ILE A 146 7.90 -16.11 9.09
C ILE A 146 8.42 -17.15 10.10
N PRO A 147 8.21 -18.45 9.84
CA PRO A 147 8.64 -19.49 10.76
C PRO A 147 10.17 -19.61 10.78
N THR A 148 10.70 -19.97 11.96
CA THR A 148 12.09 -20.40 12.10
C THR A 148 12.30 -21.76 11.43
N ARG A 149 13.43 -21.95 10.75
CA ARG A 149 13.81 -23.26 10.22
C ARG A 149 14.34 -24.13 11.37
N PRO A 150 13.84 -25.38 11.54
CA PRO A 150 14.33 -26.27 12.59
C PRO A 150 15.85 -26.43 12.56
N GLY A 151 16.51 -26.31 13.72
CA GLY A 151 17.97 -26.41 13.85
C GLY A 151 18.79 -25.19 13.42
N CYS A 152 18.20 -24.24 12.68
CA CYS A 152 18.93 -23.14 12.06
C CYS A 152 19.13 -21.90 12.95
N GLY A 153 18.59 -21.91 14.17
CA GLY A 153 18.73 -20.80 15.12
C GLY A 153 17.86 -19.59 14.77
N PRO A 154 18.12 -18.42 15.38
CA PRO A 154 17.27 -17.24 15.22
C PRO A 154 17.38 -16.64 13.82
N LEU A 155 16.26 -16.09 13.33
CA LEU A 155 16.20 -15.36 12.08
C LEU A 155 16.91 -14.01 12.19
N LYS A 156 17.42 -13.54 11.06
CA LYS A 156 17.97 -12.20 10.84
C LYS A 156 17.26 -11.57 9.64
N THR A 157 16.97 -10.27 9.75
CA THR A 157 16.50 -9.47 8.60
C THR A 157 17.68 -9.16 7.68
N LEU A 158 17.48 -9.32 6.38
CA LEU A 158 18.38 -8.77 5.38
C LEU A 158 18.00 -7.30 5.16
N LYS A 159 18.98 -6.39 5.19
CA LYS A 159 18.73 -4.96 5.00
C LYS A 159 18.39 -4.69 3.53
N VAL A 160 17.26 -4.02 3.27
CA VAL A 160 16.89 -3.47 1.96
C VAL A 160 16.59 -1.99 2.17
N GLY A 161 17.64 -1.18 2.19
CA GLY A 161 17.54 0.26 2.47
C GLY A 161 17.16 0.59 3.91
N SER A 162 17.00 1.89 4.19
CA SER A 162 16.48 2.39 5.45
C SER A 162 14.95 2.34 5.44
N ASN A 163 14.36 1.84 6.53
CA ASN A 163 12.92 1.85 6.80
C ASN A 163 12.01 0.89 5.98
N MET A 164 12.56 -0.12 5.29
CA MET A 164 11.74 -1.16 4.64
C MET A 164 12.26 -2.58 4.93
N GLN A 165 11.35 -3.53 5.12
CA GLN A 165 11.72 -4.94 5.20
C GLN A 165 12.05 -5.50 3.81
N ALA A 166 12.97 -6.47 3.75
CA ALA A 166 13.21 -7.22 2.52
C ALA A 166 11.99 -8.06 2.15
N PHE A 167 11.27 -7.64 1.11
CA PHE A 167 10.23 -8.42 0.45
C PHE A 167 10.13 -8.06 -1.04
N ARG A 168 9.41 -8.88 -1.79
CA ARG A 168 9.01 -8.62 -3.18
C ARG A 168 7.70 -9.33 -3.50
N MET A 169 7.04 -8.91 -4.57
CA MET A 169 5.97 -9.69 -5.22
C MET A 169 6.58 -10.54 -6.34
N ASN A 170 6.16 -11.81 -6.47
CA ASN A 170 6.53 -12.64 -7.61
C ASN A 170 5.46 -12.59 -8.73
N ASP A 171 5.72 -13.22 -9.87
CA ASP A 171 4.81 -13.23 -11.03
C ASP A 171 3.47 -13.91 -10.75
N ARG A 172 3.41 -14.76 -9.72
CA ARG A 172 2.17 -15.40 -9.23
C ARG A 172 1.42 -14.52 -8.22
N GLN A 173 1.85 -13.28 -8.05
CA GLN A 173 1.39 -12.31 -7.06
C GLN A 173 1.51 -12.80 -5.62
N GLN A 174 2.44 -13.73 -5.33
CA GLN A 174 2.77 -14.12 -3.97
C GLN A 174 3.75 -13.13 -3.36
N LEU A 175 3.59 -12.89 -2.07
CA LEU A 175 4.52 -12.08 -1.30
C LEU A 175 5.70 -12.97 -0.89
N VAL A 176 6.92 -12.54 -1.18
CA VAL A 176 8.14 -13.28 -0.89
C VAL A 176 8.99 -12.45 0.05
N ALA A 177 9.29 -12.98 1.23
CA ALA A 177 10.16 -12.36 2.22
C ALA A 177 11.50 -13.10 2.29
N THR A 178 12.62 -12.40 2.10
CA THR A 178 13.95 -13.01 2.21
C THR A 178 14.46 -12.87 3.64
N ARG A 179 14.97 -13.96 4.22
CA ARG A 179 15.55 -14.00 5.57
C ARG A 179 16.85 -14.80 5.58
N GLN A 180 17.62 -14.63 6.64
CA GLN A 180 18.85 -15.37 6.88
C GLN A 180 18.83 -15.96 8.29
N ASP A 181 19.35 -17.16 8.45
CA ASP A 181 19.63 -17.80 9.74
C ASP A 181 20.98 -18.54 9.66
N ARG A 182 21.32 -19.40 10.63
CA ARG A 182 22.61 -20.13 10.61
C ARG A 182 22.75 -21.13 9.46
N CYS A 183 21.64 -21.59 8.90
CA CYS A 183 21.64 -22.49 7.73
C CYS A 183 21.70 -21.71 6.40
N GLY A 184 21.85 -20.38 6.43
CA GLY A 184 21.98 -19.54 5.24
C GLY A 184 20.72 -18.74 4.91
N THR A 185 20.65 -18.25 3.67
CA THR A 185 19.54 -17.42 3.17
C THR A 185 18.39 -18.29 2.67
N PHE A 186 17.16 -17.87 2.95
CA PHE A 186 15.96 -18.52 2.46
C PHE A 186 14.86 -17.50 2.12
N GLN A 187 13.87 -17.97 1.39
CA GLN A 187 12.68 -17.22 1.00
C GLN A 187 11.45 -17.83 1.67
N ALA A 188 10.64 -17.00 2.31
CA ALA A 188 9.32 -17.34 2.80
C ALA A 188 8.27 -16.77 1.86
N THR A 189 7.48 -17.63 1.22
CA THR A 189 6.50 -17.27 0.20
C THR A 189 5.08 -17.42 0.74
N PHE A 190 4.29 -16.34 0.65
CA PHE A 190 2.95 -16.22 1.19
C PHE A 190 1.90 -16.12 0.07
N ASP A 191 0.89 -16.98 0.16
CA ASP A 191 -0.40 -16.81 -0.53
C ASP A 191 -1.27 -15.81 0.27
N TRP A 192 -0.83 -14.54 0.35
CA TRP A 192 -1.40 -13.53 1.24
C TRP A 192 -2.92 -13.32 1.10
N TRP A 193 -3.50 -13.63 -0.06
CA TRP A 193 -4.94 -13.47 -0.33
C TRP A 193 -5.80 -14.61 0.23
N LYS A 194 -5.20 -15.72 0.67
CA LYS A 194 -5.88 -16.85 1.31
C LYS A 194 -5.90 -16.60 2.81
N VAL A 195 -6.94 -15.95 3.33
CA VAL A 195 -7.11 -15.73 4.79
C VAL A 195 -8.18 -16.68 5.34
N PRO A 196 -7.94 -17.44 6.43
CA PRO A 196 -6.73 -17.49 7.28
C PRO A 196 -5.46 -17.87 6.52
N LEU A 197 -4.35 -17.19 6.84
CA LEU A 197 -3.09 -17.35 6.10
C LEU A 197 -2.57 -18.80 6.24
N PRO A 198 -2.31 -19.51 5.12
CA PRO A 198 -1.58 -20.76 5.19
C PRO A 198 -0.16 -20.52 5.68
N ALA A 199 0.49 -21.56 6.23
CA ALA A 199 1.91 -21.48 6.53
C ALA A 199 2.70 -21.12 5.25
N PRO A 200 3.67 -20.20 5.34
CA PRO A 200 4.45 -19.82 4.17
C PRO A 200 5.32 -20.99 3.70
N LYS A 201 5.52 -21.07 2.39
CA LYS A 201 6.46 -22.03 1.80
C LYS A 201 7.88 -21.52 2.02
N ILE A 202 8.76 -22.38 2.52
CA ILE A 202 10.16 -22.05 2.77
C ILE A 202 11.03 -22.71 1.70
N GLU A 203 11.78 -21.89 0.96
CA GLU A 203 12.69 -22.33 -0.09
C GLU A 203 14.07 -21.76 0.19
N SER A 204 15.11 -22.60 0.19
CA SER A 204 16.49 -22.11 0.27
C SER A 204 16.82 -21.33 -1.00
N SER A 205 17.44 -20.16 -0.85
CA SER A 205 17.95 -19.46 -2.03
C SER A 205 19.13 -20.27 -2.59
N ALA A 206 19.09 -20.64 -3.87
CA ALA A 206 20.26 -21.21 -4.53
C ALA A 206 21.40 -20.18 -4.48
N SER A 207 22.56 -20.64 -4.01
CA SER A 207 23.81 -19.87 -3.98
C SER A 207 24.30 -19.53 -5.38
#